data_AF-A0A5N9DTW9-F1
#
_entry.id   AF-A0A5N9DTW9-F1
#
_cell.length_a   1.000
_cell.length_b   1.000
_cell.length_c   1.000
_cell.angle_alpha   90.00
_cell.angle_beta   90.00
_cell.angle_gamma   90.00
#
_symmetry.space_group_name_H-M   'P 1'
#
loop_
_entity.id
_entity.type
_entity.pdbx_description
1 polymer ?
#
loop_
_entity_poly.entity_id
_entity_poly.type
_entity_poly.pdbx_seq_one_letter_code
_entity_poly.pdbx_strand_id
1 'polypeptide(L)'
;MNSYLPHLKKINSSFDQTWIEEAYNQKIEAAQPIITSGYSKLMPSHSTPIKGLYLANTSQIYPEDRGTNYSIQLAKKIEMILY
;
A
#
# COMPACT_ATOMS: atom_id res chain seq x y z
N MET A 1 2.67 13.00 -17.58
CA MET A 1 1.42 13.64 -18.03
C MET A 1 1.05 13.25 -19.46
N ASN A 2 1.90 13.51 -20.45
CA ASN A 2 1.58 13.25 -21.88
C ASN A 2 1.17 11.81 -22.19
N SER A 3 1.73 10.81 -21.49
CA SER A 3 1.32 9.40 -21.65
C SER A 3 -0.09 9.10 -21.11
N TYR A 4 -0.67 9.97 -20.29
CA TYR A 4 -1.98 9.77 -19.65
C TYR A 4 -3.11 10.55 -20.35
N LEU A 5 -2.83 11.76 -20.87
CA LEU A 5 -3.84 12.63 -21.50
C LEU A 5 -4.66 11.96 -22.63
N PRO A 6 -4.07 11.17 -23.55
CA PRO A 6 -4.84 10.50 -24.58
C PRO A 6 -5.91 9.54 -24.03
N HIS A 7 -5.69 8.99 -22.84
CA HIS A 7 -6.63 8.05 -22.20
C HIS A 7 -7.78 8.78 -21.49
N LEU A 8 -7.55 9.98 -20.96
CA LEU A 8 -8.63 10.82 -20.42
C LEU A 8 -9.62 11.21 -21.52
N LYS A 9 -9.13 11.55 -22.71
CA LYS A 9 -9.97 11.83 -23.89
C LYS A 9 -10.76 10.60 -24.38
N LYS A 10 -10.25 9.38 -24.14
CA LYS A 10 -10.99 8.12 -24.44
C LYS A 10 -12.15 7.88 -23.47
N ILE A 11 -11.97 8.19 -22.19
CA ILE A 11 -13.01 8.06 -21.16
C ILE A 11 -14.09 9.12 -21.36
N ASN A 12 -13.69 10.36 -21.66
CA ASN A 12 -14.58 11.47 -21.96
C ASN A 12 -14.11 12.21 -23.21
N SER A 13 -14.82 12.04 -24.33
CA SER A 13 -14.48 12.67 -25.61
C SER A 13 -14.52 14.19 -25.59
N SER A 14 -15.22 14.80 -24.63
CA SER A 14 -15.28 16.26 -24.46
C SER A 14 -14.15 16.81 -23.59
N PHE A 15 -13.38 15.95 -22.93
CA PHE A 15 -12.25 16.36 -22.09
C PHE A 15 -11.30 17.30 -22.82
N ASP A 16 -10.94 18.41 -22.19
CA ASP A 16 -9.94 19.34 -22.67
C ASP A 16 -8.82 19.48 -21.63
N GLN A 17 -7.57 19.63 -22.08
CA GLN A 17 -6.43 19.71 -21.16
C GLN A 17 -6.52 20.93 -20.23
N THR A 18 -7.21 22.00 -20.64
CA THR A 18 -7.45 23.19 -19.81
C THR A 18 -8.30 22.90 -18.57
N TRP A 19 -8.99 21.76 -18.49
CA TRP A 19 -9.72 21.34 -17.30
C TRP A 19 -8.79 20.88 -16.16
N ILE A 20 -7.51 20.66 -16.44
CA ILE A 20 -6.52 20.32 -15.42
C ILE A 20 -6.09 21.60 -14.71
N GLU A 21 -6.54 21.75 -13.46
CA GLU A 21 -6.10 22.83 -12.59
C GLU A 21 -4.72 22.51 -11.99
N GLU A 22 -4.53 21.29 -11.50
CA GLU A 22 -3.31 20.85 -10.82
C GLU A 22 -2.95 19.40 -11.15
N ALA A 23 -1.67 19.07 -11.04
CA ALA A 23 -1.17 17.73 -11.28
C ALA A 23 -0.02 17.37 -10.34
N TYR A 24 -0.13 16.20 -9.70
CA TYR A 24 0.88 15.67 -8.80
C TYR A 24 1.41 14.34 -9.33
N ASN A 25 2.72 14.15 -9.20
CA ASN A 25 3.38 12.89 -9.56
C ASN A 25 4.23 12.45 -8.37
N GLN A 26 3.75 11.42 -7.67
CA GLN A 26 4.45 10.84 -6.53
C GLN A 26 5.04 9.50 -6.92
N LYS A 27 6.30 9.27 -6.56
CA LYS A 27 7.00 8.01 -6.78
C LYS A 27 7.59 7.53 -5.46
N ILE A 28 7.25 6.30 -5.09
CA ILE A 28 7.71 5.66 -3.87
C ILE A 28 8.19 4.27 -4.26
N GLU A 29 9.44 3.93 -3.95
CA GLU A 29 10.04 2.65 -4.36
C GLU A 29 9.30 1.44 -3.77
N ALA A 30 8.98 1.50 -2.48
CA ALA A 30 8.29 0.44 -1.75
C ALA A 30 6.79 0.76 -1.54
N ALA A 31 6.13 1.29 -2.58
CA ALA A 31 4.73 1.71 -2.50
C ALA A 31 3.78 0.55 -2.17
N GLN A 32 4.09 -0.68 -2.59
CA GLN A 32 3.31 -1.89 -2.30
C GLN A 32 4.22 -3.13 -2.28
N PRO A 33 4.04 -4.08 -1.34
CA PRO A 33 4.73 -5.35 -1.42
C PRO A 33 4.33 -6.12 -2.69
N ILE A 34 5.30 -6.76 -3.33
CA ILE A 34 5.04 -7.66 -4.46
C ILE A 34 4.76 -9.06 -3.89
N ILE A 35 3.53 -9.52 -4.05
CA ILE A 35 3.07 -10.82 -3.54
C ILE A 35 3.43 -11.91 -4.55
N THR A 36 4.57 -12.55 -4.33
CA THR A 36 5.05 -13.68 -5.15
C THR A 36 4.43 -15.01 -4.71
N SER A 37 4.65 -16.07 -5.49
CA SER A 37 4.27 -17.42 -5.07
C SER A 37 4.99 -17.79 -3.76
N GLY A 38 4.22 -18.24 -2.77
CA GLY A 38 4.74 -18.59 -1.45
C GLY A 38 5.04 -17.39 -0.54
N TYR A 39 4.58 -16.18 -0.88
CA TYR A 39 4.82 -14.96 -0.09
C TYR A 39 4.50 -15.09 1.41
N SER A 40 3.46 -15.85 1.77
CA SER A 40 3.11 -16.10 3.18
C SER A 40 4.26 -16.70 4.01
N LYS A 41 5.20 -17.40 3.37
CA LYS A 41 6.39 -17.97 4.03
C LYS A 41 7.54 -16.96 4.16
N LEU A 42 7.49 -15.86 3.40
CA LEU A 42 8.49 -14.79 3.39
C LEU A 42 8.10 -13.62 4.31
N MET A 43 6.86 -13.60 4.80
CA MET A 43 6.38 -12.55 5.68
C MET A 43 7.20 -12.49 6.98
N PRO A 44 7.70 -11.30 7.36
CA PRO A 44 8.46 -11.16 8.59
C PRO A 44 7.56 -11.33 9.82
N SER A 45 8.12 -11.92 10.87
CA SER A 45 7.44 -12.01 12.17
C SER A 45 7.10 -10.62 12.72
N HIS A 46 6.03 -10.53 13.51
CA HIS A 46 5.73 -9.32 14.28
C HIS A 46 6.73 -9.10 15.41
N SER A 47 7.21 -10.16 16.05
CA SER A 47 8.25 -10.04 17.09
C SER A 47 9.60 -9.81 16.43
N THR A 48 10.31 -8.77 16.85
CA THR A 48 11.69 -8.51 16.40
C THR A 48 12.69 -9.04 17.44
N PRO A 49 13.99 -9.16 17.08
CA PRO A 49 15.03 -9.52 18.05
C PRO A 49 15.23 -8.49 19.16
N ILE A 50 14.71 -7.26 19.01
CA ILE A 50 14.84 -6.20 20.01
C ILE A 50 13.64 -6.27 20.95
N LYS A 51 13.91 -6.47 22.25
CA LYS A 51 12.87 -6.55 23.29
C LYS A 51 12.03 -5.27 23.30
N GLY A 52 10.71 -5.43 23.22
CA GLY A 52 9.75 -4.32 23.22
C GLY A 52 9.56 -3.62 21.87
N LEU A 53 10.25 -4.07 20.81
CA LEU A 53 10.06 -3.57 19.45
C LEU A 53 9.33 -4.61 18.60
N TYR A 54 8.20 -4.21 18.03
CA TYR A 54 7.35 -5.05 17.17
C TYR A 54 7.23 -4.46 15.77
N LEU A 55 7.23 -5.33 14.77
CA LEU A 55 7.02 -4.97 13.38
C LEU A 55 5.53 -5.04 13.04
N ALA A 56 4.97 -3.89 12.67
CA ALA A 56 3.57 -3.77 12.30
C ALA A 56 3.42 -2.82 11.10
N ASN A 57 3.65 -3.35 9.89
CA ASN A 57 3.56 -2.56 8.67
C ASN A 57 3.03 -3.39 7.48
N THR A 58 3.03 -2.78 6.30
CA THR A 58 2.47 -3.38 5.07
C THR A 58 3.26 -4.57 4.54
N SER A 59 4.48 -4.83 5.02
CA SER A 59 5.22 -6.05 4.64
C SER A 59 4.57 -7.34 5.15
N GLN A 60 3.57 -7.21 6.03
CA GLN A 60 2.84 -8.33 6.63
C GLN A 60 1.38 -8.41 6.13
N ILE A 61 1.03 -7.64 5.10
CA ILE A 61 -0.37 -7.38 4.74
C ILE A 61 -1.11 -8.58 4.16
N TYR A 62 -0.39 -9.48 3.50
CA TYR A 62 -0.97 -10.66 2.87
C TYR A 62 -1.68 -11.56 3.92
N PRO A 63 -2.89 -12.09 3.63
CA PRO A 63 -3.58 -12.10 2.34
C PRO A 63 -4.45 -10.87 2.05
N GLU A 64 -4.51 -9.91 2.96
CA GLU A 64 -5.28 -8.69 2.79
C GLU A 64 -4.59 -7.73 1.80
N ASP A 65 -5.34 -6.71 1.38
CA ASP A 65 -4.81 -5.61 0.59
C ASP A 65 -4.55 -4.37 1.46
N ARG A 66 -3.85 -3.39 0.90
CA ARG A 66 -3.59 -2.08 1.52
C ARG A 66 -4.91 -1.39 1.84
N GLY A 67 -5.23 -1.38 3.13
CA GLY A 67 -6.36 -0.63 3.65
C GLY A 67 -6.19 -0.27 5.13
N THR A 68 -6.86 0.80 5.54
CA THR A 68 -6.88 1.23 6.95
C THR A 68 -7.47 0.14 7.85
N ASN A 69 -8.44 -0.63 7.36
CA ASN A 69 -9.06 -1.73 8.12
C ASN A 69 -8.03 -2.78 8.54
N TYR A 70 -7.15 -3.18 7.63
CA TYR A 70 -6.05 -4.10 7.94
C TYR A 70 -5.13 -3.49 9.01
N SER A 71 -4.75 -2.22 8.87
CA SER A 71 -3.88 -1.55 9.86
C SER A 71 -4.48 -1.54 11.27
N ILE A 72 -5.80 -1.35 11.38
CA ILE A 72 -6.50 -1.42 12.67
C ILE A 72 -6.52 -2.85 13.23
N GLN A 73 -6.78 -3.85 12.39
CA GLN A 73 -6.73 -5.26 12.80
C GLN A 73 -5.32 -5.66 13.25
N LEU A 74 -4.30 -5.22 12.51
CA LEU A 74 -2.90 -5.43 12.84
C LEU A 74 -2.55 -4.80 14.19
N ALA A 75 -2.98 -3.56 14.45
CA ALA A 75 -2.75 -2.91 15.74
C ALA A 75 -3.33 -3.73 16.91
N LYS A 76 -4.58 -4.19 16.79
CA LYS A 76 -5.21 -5.08 17.79
C LYS A 76 -4.46 -6.41 17.95
N LYS A 77 -3.92 -6.96 16.86
CA LYS A 77 -3.11 -8.18 16.90
C LYS A 77 -1.82 -7.98 17.68
N ILE A 78 -1.13 -6.85 17.49
CA ILE A 78 0.10 -6.52 18.21
C ILE A 78 -0.20 -6.28 19.69
N GLU A 79 -1.30 -5.61 20.02
CA GLU A 79 -1.75 -5.43 21.40
C GLU A 79 -1.86 -6.77 22.15
N MET A 80 -2.45 -7.80 21.52
CA MET A 80 -2.54 -9.15 22.11
C MET A 80 -1.18 -9.85 22.31
N ILE A 81 -0.10 -9.40 21.66
CA ILE A 81 1.24 -9.95 21.88
C ILE A 81 1.91 -9.29 23.11
N LEU A 82 1.47 -8.08 23.47
CA LEU A 82 2.02 -7.31 24.58
C LEU A 82 1.52 -7.78 25.95
N TYR A 83 0.37 -8.47 25.98
CA TYR A 83 -0.27 -9.01 27.18
C TYR A 83 -0.13 -10.52 27.26
#